data_AF-A0A4P5XRA3-F1
#
_entry.id   AF-A0A4P5XRA3-F1
#
_cell.length_a   1.000
_cell.length_b   1.000
_cell.length_c   1.000
_cell.angle_alpha   90.00
_cell.angle_beta   90.00
_cell.angle_gamma   90.00
#
_symmetry.space_group_name_H-M   'P 1'
#
loop_
_entity.id
_entity.type
_entity.pdbx_description
1 polymer ?
#
loop_
_entity_poly.entity_id
_entity_poly.type
_entity_poly.pdbx_seq_one_letter_code
_entity_poly.pdbx_strand_id
1 'polypeptide(L)'
;MAMGDGDIQHARVDHVPGFPSERLERYLHRALTLPIRDTLVRALEQIPQAGVASDLGCGPGKEVAELLRRGWRVEAVDAYARMLEATQVAAIEAVGAKETAARLCCVHTHLAQWSAPARSLDLIHAGFSLPFVAAAEFAQVWKNMCFALKPGGLFVGQLFGHHDSFLPESPVGSMNAHTHAEVVKLCGDFQVIFMTEEERDGVVGVPPNEHPKHWHVFHIAARRI
;
A
#
# COMPACT_ATOMS: atom_id res chain seq x y z
N MET A 1 -42.91 27.24 -21.31
CA MET A 1 -41.66 26.47 -21.51
C MET A 1 -40.53 27.27 -20.89
N ALA A 2 -40.12 26.89 -19.68
CA ALA A 2 -38.95 27.42 -19.02
C ALA A 2 -38.28 26.25 -18.29
N MET A 3 -36.96 26.23 -18.36
CA MET A 3 -36.05 25.14 -18.09
C MET A 3 -36.08 24.71 -16.62
N GLY A 4 -36.04 23.40 -16.38
CA GLY A 4 -35.91 22.82 -15.04
C GLY A 4 -34.45 22.84 -14.60
N ASP A 5 -34.21 23.38 -13.41
CA ASP A 5 -32.96 23.27 -12.68
C ASP A 5 -32.68 21.80 -12.40
N GLY A 6 -31.60 21.29 -13.00
CA GLY A 6 -31.07 19.98 -12.71
C GLY A 6 -30.29 20.03 -11.40
N ASP A 7 -30.89 19.52 -10.33
CA ASP A 7 -30.21 19.26 -9.07
C ASP A 7 -28.99 18.36 -9.32
N ILE A 8 -27.82 18.94 -9.08
CA ILE A 8 -26.53 18.25 -9.05
C ILE A 8 -26.63 17.22 -7.92
N GLN A 9 -26.77 15.95 -8.28
CA GLN A 9 -26.69 14.85 -7.33
C GLN A 9 -25.32 14.90 -6.66
N HIS A 10 -25.28 15.38 -5.42
CA HIS A 10 -24.17 15.14 -4.51
C HIS A 10 -23.92 13.64 -4.47
N ALA A 11 -22.77 13.21 -5.01
CA ALA A 11 -22.28 11.85 -4.88
C ALA A 11 -22.36 11.47 -3.40
N ARG A 12 -23.14 10.43 -3.10
CA ARG A 12 -23.31 9.95 -1.72
C ARG A 12 -21.93 9.60 -1.20
N VAL A 13 -21.60 10.15 -0.03
CA VAL A 13 -20.37 9.85 0.68
C VAL A 13 -20.46 8.39 1.11
N ASP A 14 -19.83 7.49 0.35
CA ASP A 14 -19.81 6.08 0.69
C ASP A 14 -19.04 5.89 2.00
N HIS A 15 -19.76 5.41 3.01
CA HIS A 15 -19.24 5.14 4.33
C HIS A 15 -18.19 4.03 4.24
N VAL A 16 -16.95 4.35 4.63
CA VAL A 16 -15.90 3.35 4.84
C VAL A 16 -15.99 2.88 6.29
N PRO A 17 -16.36 1.61 6.57
CA PRO A 17 -16.43 1.12 7.95
C PRO A 17 -15.10 1.32 8.68
N GLY A 18 -15.14 1.98 9.84
CA GLY A 18 -13.95 2.31 10.64
C GLY A 18 -13.18 3.56 10.18
N PHE A 19 -13.57 4.22 9.10
CA PHE A 19 -12.93 5.43 8.58
C PHE A 19 -13.98 6.55 8.40
N PRO A 20 -14.17 7.43 9.42
CA PRO A 20 -15.09 8.55 9.31
C PRO A 20 -14.82 9.38 8.05
N SER A 21 -15.86 9.77 7.32
CA SER A 21 -15.73 10.36 5.98
C SER A 21 -14.83 11.60 5.94
N GLU A 22 -14.85 12.44 6.99
CA GLU A 22 -13.94 13.58 7.12
C GLU A 22 -12.47 13.18 7.31
N ARG A 23 -12.22 12.07 8.02
CA ARG A 23 -10.87 11.51 8.18
C ARG A 23 -10.37 10.97 6.84
N LEU A 24 -11.27 10.35 6.06
CA LEU A 24 -10.98 9.82 4.73
C LEU A 24 -10.56 10.93 3.77
N GLU A 25 -11.33 12.01 3.67
CA GLU A 25 -11.00 13.16 2.80
C GLU A 25 -9.64 13.79 3.13
N ARG A 26 -9.38 14.03 4.43
CA ARG A 26 -8.08 14.57 4.87
C ARG A 26 -6.93 13.62 4.54
N TYR A 27 -7.16 12.31 4.67
CA TYR A 27 -6.17 11.30 4.31
C TYR A 27 -5.88 11.31 2.80
N LEU A 28 -6.93 11.31 1.96
CA LEU A 28 -6.78 11.37 0.50
C LEU A 28 -5.98 12.61 0.07
N HIS A 29 -6.37 13.79 0.56
CA HIS A 29 -5.72 15.05 0.20
C HIS A 29 -4.26 15.11 0.65
N ARG A 30 -3.93 14.65 1.87
CA ARG A 30 -2.54 14.67 2.35
C ARG A 30 -1.69 13.60 1.70
N ALA A 31 -2.22 12.40 1.49
CA ALA A 31 -1.44 11.31 0.91
C ALA A 31 -0.84 11.72 -0.44
N LEU A 32 -1.60 12.43 -1.27
CA LEU A 32 -1.14 12.94 -2.57
C LEU A 32 -0.07 14.04 -2.45
N THR A 33 0.04 14.74 -1.33
CA THR A 33 1.08 15.78 -1.12
C THR A 33 2.34 15.25 -0.43
N LEU A 34 2.30 14.05 0.14
CA LEU A 34 3.47 13.42 0.73
C LEU A 34 4.40 12.87 -0.36
N PRO A 35 5.73 12.92 -0.16
CA PRO A 35 6.67 12.31 -1.09
C PRO A 35 6.40 10.81 -1.23
N ILE A 36 6.85 10.25 -2.37
CA ILE A 36 6.91 8.79 -2.55
C ILE A 36 7.78 8.20 -1.45
N ARG A 37 7.39 7.04 -0.92
CA ARG A 37 8.15 6.38 0.13
C ARG A 37 9.59 6.10 -0.32
N ASP A 38 10.56 6.59 0.46
CA ASP A 38 11.98 6.35 0.22
C ASP A 38 12.32 4.85 0.13
N THR A 39 11.61 4.00 0.87
CA THR A 39 11.75 2.54 0.78
C THR A 39 11.51 2.03 -0.64
N LEU A 40 10.47 2.54 -1.33
CA LEU A 40 10.18 2.20 -2.72
C LEU A 40 11.22 2.80 -3.67
N VAL A 41 11.53 4.09 -3.52
CA VAL A 41 12.49 4.78 -4.39
C VAL A 41 13.85 4.07 -4.39
N ARG A 42 14.39 3.77 -3.21
CA ARG A 42 15.67 3.04 -3.05
C ARG A 42 15.62 1.63 -3.63
N ALA A 43 14.49 0.94 -3.50
CA ALA A 43 14.34 -0.40 -4.06
C ALA A 43 14.27 -0.38 -5.60
N LEU A 44 13.62 0.63 -6.18
CA LEU A 44 13.52 0.78 -7.65
C LEU A 44 14.89 1.05 -8.30
N GLU A 45 15.86 1.62 -7.59
CA GLU A 45 17.25 1.75 -8.06
C GLU A 45 17.92 0.39 -8.31
N GLN A 46 17.38 -0.69 -7.75
CA GLN A 46 17.88 -2.06 -7.89
C GLN A 46 17.23 -2.83 -9.05
N ILE A 47 16.31 -2.20 -9.79
CA ILE A 47 15.61 -2.79 -10.93
C ILE A 47 15.91 -1.94 -12.18
N PRO A 48 16.71 -2.44 -13.13
CA PRO A 48 17.15 -1.65 -14.28
C PRO A 48 16.05 -1.42 -15.32
N GLN A 49 15.00 -2.26 -15.32
CA GLN A 49 13.91 -2.18 -16.30
C GLN A 49 12.56 -2.41 -15.61
N ALA A 50 11.57 -1.59 -15.96
CA ALA A 50 10.21 -1.75 -15.48
C ALA A 50 9.60 -3.09 -15.93
N GLY A 51 8.85 -3.71 -15.03
CA GLY A 51 8.13 -4.96 -15.26
C GLY A 51 6.68 -4.88 -14.82
N VAL A 52 6.21 -5.96 -14.20
CA VAL A 52 4.86 -6.05 -13.62
C VAL A 52 4.96 -5.91 -12.09
N ALA A 53 4.18 -5.00 -11.53
CA ALA A 53 4.10 -4.75 -10.11
C ALA A 53 2.69 -4.95 -9.56
N SER A 54 2.57 -5.40 -8.31
CA SER A 54 1.35 -5.20 -7.51
C SER A 54 1.64 -4.24 -6.36
N ASP A 55 0.77 -3.26 -6.15
CA ASP A 55 0.77 -2.38 -4.98
C ASP A 55 -0.40 -2.79 -4.06
N LEU A 56 -0.06 -3.46 -2.96
CA LEU A 56 -1.01 -4.07 -2.03
C LEU A 56 -1.37 -3.06 -0.94
N GLY A 57 -2.62 -2.60 -0.92
CA GLY A 57 -3.06 -1.46 -0.11
C GLY A 57 -2.56 -0.15 -0.71
N CYS A 58 -2.85 0.06 -2.00
CA CYS A 58 -2.31 1.18 -2.79
C CYS A 58 -2.78 2.56 -2.30
N GLY A 59 -3.84 2.61 -1.49
CA GLY A 59 -4.38 3.86 -0.96
C GLY A 59 -4.70 4.84 -2.10
N PRO A 60 -4.38 6.14 -1.97
CA PRO A 60 -4.69 7.14 -2.99
C PRO A 60 -3.81 7.06 -4.25
N GLY A 61 -2.90 6.07 -4.34
CA GLY A 61 -2.21 5.73 -5.57
C GLY A 61 -0.98 6.57 -5.91
N LYS A 62 -0.35 7.25 -4.95
CA LYS A 62 0.88 8.01 -5.23
C LYS A 62 2.04 7.10 -5.66
N GLU A 63 2.21 5.94 -5.01
CA GLU A 63 3.19 4.93 -5.42
C GLU A 63 2.86 4.31 -6.77
N VAL A 64 1.58 4.00 -7.01
CA VAL A 64 1.08 3.55 -8.33
C VAL A 64 1.42 4.57 -9.43
N ALA A 65 1.15 5.85 -9.19
CA ALA A 65 1.45 6.93 -10.13
C ALA A 65 2.96 7.00 -10.44
N GLU A 66 3.82 6.87 -9.44
CA GLU A 66 5.28 6.85 -9.63
C GLU A 66 5.76 5.62 -10.43
N LEU A 67 5.22 4.44 -10.13
CA LEU A 67 5.50 3.22 -10.89
C LEU A 67 5.08 3.40 -12.35
N LEU A 68 3.89 3.97 -12.60
CA LEU A 68 3.42 4.26 -13.95
C LEU A 68 4.33 5.27 -14.67
N ARG A 69 4.81 6.33 -14.01
CA ARG A 69 5.79 7.27 -14.62
C ARG A 69 7.06 6.57 -15.05
N ARG A 70 7.49 5.56 -14.31
CA ARG A 70 8.68 4.75 -14.60
C ARG A 70 8.43 3.62 -15.60
N GLY A 71 7.24 3.54 -16.21
CA GLY A 71 6.92 2.59 -17.27
C GLY A 71 6.42 1.23 -16.79
N TRP A 72 6.11 1.07 -15.50
CA TRP A 72 5.59 -0.20 -14.96
C TRP A 72 4.16 -0.50 -15.44
N ARG A 73 3.82 -1.78 -15.47
CA ARG A 73 2.42 -2.26 -15.45
C ARG A 73 2.07 -2.57 -14.01
N VAL A 74 0.97 -2.01 -13.52
CA VAL A 74 0.64 -2.02 -12.08
C VAL A 74 -0.74 -2.61 -11.85
N GLU A 75 -0.82 -3.59 -10.96
CA GLU A 75 -2.06 -3.98 -10.28
C GLU A 75 -2.15 -3.19 -8.97
N ALA A 76 -3.13 -2.31 -8.84
CA ALA A 76 -3.40 -1.53 -7.64
C ALA A 76 -4.51 -2.21 -6.84
N VAL A 77 -4.20 -2.66 -5.63
CA VAL A 77 -5.13 -3.45 -4.81
C VAL A 77 -5.48 -2.65 -3.56
N ASP A 78 -6.77 -2.48 -3.27
CA ASP A 78 -7.23 -1.88 -2.04
C ASP A 78 -8.60 -2.42 -1.62
N ALA A 79 -8.90 -2.42 -0.33
CA ALA A 79 -10.18 -2.86 0.21
C ALA A 79 -11.27 -1.78 0.08
N TYR A 80 -10.88 -0.56 -0.27
CA TYR A 80 -11.79 0.58 -0.35
C TYR A 80 -11.89 1.11 -1.78
N ALA A 81 -13.09 1.05 -2.36
CA ALA A 81 -13.35 1.55 -3.73
C ALA A 81 -12.87 3.00 -3.93
N ARG A 82 -13.05 3.84 -2.91
CA ARG A 82 -12.60 5.24 -2.92
C ARG A 82 -11.09 5.42 -3.08
N MET A 83 -10.28 4.48 -2.57
CA MET A 83 -8.83 4.50 -2.75
C MET A 83 -8.48 4.19 -4.21
N LEU A 84 -9.20 3.26 -4.82
CA LEU A 84 -9.01 2.91 -6.22
C LEU A 84 -9.48 4.03 -7.17
N GLU A 85 -10.57 4.72 -6.83
CA GLU A 85 -11.00 5.93 -7.55
C GLU A 85 -9.93 7.03 -7.50
N ALA A 86 -9.40 7.32 -6.31
CA ALA A 86 -8.30 8.28 -6.15
C ALA A 86 -7.04 7.84 -6.90
N THR A 87 -6.71 6.54 -6.86
CA THR A 87 -5.59 5.96 -7.61
C THR A 87 -5.75 6.15 -9.12
N GLN A 88 -6.96 5.93 -9.63
CA GLN A 88 -7.26 6.15 -11.05
C GLN A 88 -7.04 7.61 -11.45
N VAL A 89 -7.48 8.56 -10.62
CA VAL A 89 -7.25 10.00 -10.86
C VAL A 89 -5.75 10.32 -10.86
N ALA A 90 -5.02 9.90 -9.82
CA ALA A 90 -3.59 10.14 -9.69
C ALA A 90 -2.79 9.55 -10.87
N ALA A 91 -3.19 8.36 -11.35
CA ALA A 91 -2.59 7.73 -12.52
C ALA A 91 -2.83 8.52 -13.81
N ILE A 92 -4.06 8.98 -14.05
CA ILE A 92 -4.41 9.81 -15.21
C ILE A 92 -3.62 11.12 -15.19
N GLU A 93 -3.49 11.77 -14.04
CA GLU A 93 -2.68 12.98 -13.90
C GLU A 93 -1.19 12.71 -14.15
N ALA A 94 -0.69 11.54 -13.77
CA ALA A 94 0.73 11.21 -13.87
C ALA A 94 1.17 10.83 -15.30
N VAL A 95 0.36 10.07 -16.04
CA VAL A 95 0.75 9.51 -17.36
C VAL A 95 -0.29 9.69 -18.47
N GLY A 96 -1.45 10.27 -18.16
CA GLY A 96 -2.56 10.42 -19.10
C GLY A 96 -3.48 9.20 -19.17
N ALA A 97 -4.72 9.42 -19.64
CA ALA A 97 -5.76 8.40 -19.64
C ALA A 97 -5.44 7.16 -20.50
N LYS A 98 -4.81 7.35 -21.66
CA LYS A 98 -4.44 6.26 -22.57
C LYS A 98 -3.41 5.32 -21.93
N GLU A 99 -2.35 5.87 -21.34
CA GLU A 99 -1.31 5.09 -20.67
C GLU A 99 -1.83 4.42 -19.40
N THR A 100 -2.67 5.13 -18.64
CA THR A 100 -3.35 4.56 -17.47
C THR A 100 -4.17 3.34 -17.88
N ALA A 101 -5.03 3.44 -18.89
CA ALA A 101 -5.84 2.33 -19.36
C ALA A 101 -5.02 1.14 -19.88
N ALA A 102 -3.80 1.38 -20.39
CA ALA A 102 -2.94 0.33 -20.93
C ALA A 102 -2.13 -0.42 -19.85
N ARG A 103 -1.85 0.24 -18.71
CA ARG A 103 -0.85 -0.23 -17.73
C ARG A 103 -1.36 -0.34 -16.29
N LEU A 104 -2.51 0.23 -15.95
CA LEU A 104 -3.11 0.11 -14.62
C LEU A 104 -4.29 -0.87 -14.61
N CYS A 105 -4.33 -1.76 -13.62
CA CYS A 105 -5.48 -2.58 -13.27
C CYS A 105 -5.82 -2.36 -11.79
N CYS A 106 -7.02 -1.85 -11.49
CA CYS A 106 -7.48 -1.68 -10.11
C CYS A 106 -8.28 -2.91 -9.66
N VAL A 107 -7.95 -3.45 -8.48
CA VAL A 107 -8.60 -4.64 -7.90
C VAL A 107 -9.15 -4.29 -6.52
N HIS A 108 -10.48 -4.31 -6.39
CA HIS A 108 -11.17 -4.07 -5.13
C HIS A 108 -11.27 -5.37 -4.34
N THR A 109 -10.39 -5.56 -3.36
CA THR A 109 -10.41 -6.74 -2.48
C THR A 109 -9.64 -6.52 -1.18
N HIS A 110 -9.93 -7.32 -0.17
CA HIS A 110 -9.12 -7.38 1.03
C HIS A 110 -7.81 -8.13 0.74
N LEU A 111 -6.70 -7.70 1.35
CA LEU A 111 -5.40 -8.36 1.13
C LEU A 111 -5.38 -9.84 1.52
N ALA A 112 -6.18 -10.24 2.51
CA ALA A 112 -6.37 -11.64 2.90
C ALA A 112 -6.94 -12.52 1.77
N GLN A 113 -7.65 -11.92 0.81
CA GLN A 113 -8.27 -12.59 -0.34
C GLN A 113 -7.48 -12.39 -1.63
N TRP A 114 -6.43 -11.56 -1.61
CA TRP A 114 -5.60 -11.32 -2.78
C TRP A 114 -4.75 -12.55 -3.13
N SER A 115 -4.65 -12.80 -4.43
CA SER A 115 -3.75 -13.80 -4.99
C SER A 115 -3.35 -13.39 -6.41
N ALA A 116 -2.19 -13.86 -6.84
CA ALA A 116 -1.69 -13.67 -8.20
C ALA A 116 -1.07 -14.97 -8.73
N PRO A 117 -0.98 -15.16 -10.05
CA PRO A 117 -0.35 -16.35 -10.63
C PRO A 117 1.09 -16.52 -10.16
N ALA A 118 1.55 -17.78 -10.11
CA ALA A 118 2.91 -18.11 -9.70
C ALA A 118 3.95 -17.34 -10.54
N ARG A 119 4.94 -16.72 -9.90
CA ARG A 119 6.09 -16.09 -10.57
C ARG A 119 5.67 -15.11 -11.69
N SER A 120 4.64 -14.31 -11.43
CA SER A 120 4.09 -13.34 -12.37
C SER A 120 4.57 -11.91 -12.12
N LEU A 121 5.07 -11.61 -10.92
CA LEU A 121 5.41 -10.25 -10.49
C LEU A 121 6.92 -10.04 -10.38
N ASP A 122 7.37 -8.89 -10.89
CA ASP A 122 8.74 -8.39 -10.74
C ASP A 122 8.89 -7.55 -9.47
N LEU A 123 7.78 -6.97 -8.99
CA LEU A 123 7.73 -6.15 -7.77
C LEU A 123 6.41 -6.38 -7.02
N ILE A 124 6.48 -6.52 -5.71
CA ILE A 124 5.35 -6.30 -4.81
C ILE A 124 5.72 -5.15 -3.89
N HIS A 125 4.92 -4.09 -3.93
CA HIS A 125 4.95 -3.01 -2.95
C HIS A 125 3.80 -3.18 -1.96
N ALA A 126 4.07 -2.98 -0.67
CA ALA A 126 3.06 -3.03 0.39
C ALA A 126 3.37 -1.99 1.48
N GLY A 127 3.06 -0.73 1.15
CA GLY A 127 3.48 0.44 1.91
C GLY A 127 2.62 0.73 3.14
N PHE A 128 3.01 0.24 4.33
CA PHE A 128 2.20 0.30 5.58
C PHE A 128 0.79 -0.31 5.42
N SER A 129 0.66 -1.37 4.62
CA SER A 129 -0.61 -2.07 4.45
C SER A 129 -0.63 -3.43 5.15
N LEU A 130 0.48 -4.17 5.10
CA LEU A 130 0.60 -5.50 5.72
C LEU A 130 0.31 -5.53 7.23
N PRO A 131 0.71 -4.53 8.06
CA PRO A 131 0.42 -4.58 9.50
C PRO A 131 -1.08 -4.62 9.84
N PHE A 132 -1.94 -4.18 8.90
CA PHE A 132 -3.39 -4.16 9.06
C PHE A 132 -4.09 -5.44 8.57
N VAL A 133 -3.33 -6.46 8.16
CA VAL A 133 -3.86 -7.81 7.95
C VAL A 133 -4.06 -8.47 9.32
N ALA A 134 -5.17 -9.19 9.52
CA ALA A 134 -5.42 -9.88 10.77
C ALA A 134 -4.30 -10.91 11.05
N ALA A 135 -3.93 -11.06 12.33
CA ALA A 135 -2.81 -11.92 12.74
C ALA A 135 -2.94 -13.36 12.24
N ALA A 136 -4.17 -13.89 12.22
CA ALA A 136 -4.47 -15.25 11.74
C ALA A 136 -4.31 -15.43 10.22
N GLU A 137 -4.38 -14.35 9.44
CA GLU A 137 -4.36 -14.37 7.97
C GLU A 137 -2.99 -14.03 7.38
N PHE A 138 -2.15 -13.32 8.14
CA PHE A 138 -0.87 -12.79 7.67
C PHE A 138 0.03 -13.85 7.03
N ALA A 139 0.17 -15.03 7.65
CA ALA A 139 1.03 -16.09 7.14
C ALA A 139 0.61 -16.56 5.73
N GLN A 140 -0.69 -16.60 5.44
CA GLN A 140 -1.21 -16.97 4.13
C GLN A 140 -0.99 -15.85 3.10
N VAL A 141 -1.18 -14.59 3.49
CA VAL A 141 -0.89 -13.43 2.63
C VAL A 141 0.59 -13.39 2.25
N TRP A 142 1.49 -13.55 3.22
CA TRP A 142 2.93 -13.57 2.98
C TRP A 142 3.32 -14.71 2.02
N LYS A 143 2.76 -15.90 2.21
CA LYS A 143 2.98 -17.05 1.33
C LYS A 143 2.51 -16.77 -0.10
N ASN A 144 1.34 -16.15 -0.28
CA ASN A 144 0.82 -15.78 -1.60
C ASN A 144 1.73 -14.77 -2.31
N MET A 145 2.23 -13.76 -1.59
CA MET A 145 3.19 -12.79 -2.13
C MET A 145 4.49 -13.48 -2.59
N CYS A 146 5.05 -14.37 -1.76
CA CYS A 146 6.26 -15.12 -2.10
C CYS A 146 6.06 -16.05 -3.31
N PHE A 147 4.86 -16.60 -3.49
CA PHE A 147 4.51 -17.44 -4.62
C PHE A 147 4.34 -16.65 -5.92
N ALA A 148 3.78 -15.44 -5.84
CA ALA A 148 3.55 -14.56 -6.97
C ALA A 148 4.84 -13.90 -7.50
N LEU A 149 5.82 -13.64 -6.63
CA LEU A 149 7.11 -13.07 -7.03
C LEU A 149 7.92 -14.05 -7.89
N LYS A 150 8.50 -13.52 -8.97
CA LYS A 150 9.53 -14.21 -9.75
C LYS A 150 10.80 -14.38 -8.92
N PRO A 151 11.61 -15.42 -9.18
CA PRO A 151 13.03 -15.39 -8.79
C PRO A 151 13.66 -14.09 -9.31
N GLY A 152 14.36 -13.36 -8.43
CA GLY A 152 14.91 -12.04 -8.72
C GLY A 152 13.94 -10.86 -8.56
N GLY A 153 12.65 -11.09 -8.36
CA GLY A 153 11.64 -10.06 -8.09
C GLY A 153 11.79 -9.45 -6.68
N LEU A 154 11.31 -8.22 -6.48
CA LEU A 154 11.44 -7.51 -5.20
C LEU A 154 10.15 -7.51 -4.38
N PHE A 155 10.28 -7.78 -3.08
CA PHE A 155 9.33 -7.32 -2.08
C PHE A 155 9.83 -6.00 -1.49
N VAL A 156 8.93 -5.02 -1.37
CA VAL A 156 9.20 -3.72 -0.75
C VAL A 156 8.03 -3.33 0.12
N GLY A 157 8.24 -3.11 1.41
CA GLY A 157 7.13 -2.77 2.30
C GLY A 157 7.54 -2.54 3.74
N GLN A 158 6.53 -2.44 4.60
CA GLN A 158 6.74 -2.26 6.03
C GLN A 158 5.95 -3.29 6.84
N LEU A 159 6.56 -3.70 7.96
CA LEU A 159 5.94 -4.50 9.01
C LEU A 159 6.01 -3.73 10.34
N PHE A 160 5.11 -4.00 11.27
CA PHE A 160 5.19 -3.44 12.62
C PHE A 160 5.91 -4.39 13.58
N GLY A 161 6.59 -3.79 14.56
CA GLY A 161 7.06 -4.47 15.75
C GLY A 161 6.09 -4.31 16.91
N HIS A 162 6.27 -5.14 17.95
CA HIS A 162 5.31 -5.27 19.04
C HIS A 162 5.13 -4.02 19.92
N HIS A 163 6.02 -3.04 19.82
CA HIS A 163 5.90 -1.80 20.57
C HIS A 163 5.09 -0.72 19.83
N ASP A 164 4.63 -0.99 18.59
CA ASP A 164 3.89 -0.01 17.81
C ASP A 164 2.54 0.33 18.46
N SER A 165 2.29 1.62 18.73
CA SER A 165 1.10 2.02 19.50
C SER A 165 -0.23 1.87 18.77
N PHE A 166 -0.26 1.54 17.46
CA PHE A 166 -1.53 1.17 16.82
C PHE A 166 -2.05 -0.19 17.28
N LEU A 167 -1.18 -1.08 17.76
CA LEU A 167 -1.57 -2.42 18.22
C LEU A 167 -2.56 -2.38 19.41
N PRO A 168 -2.26 -1.68 20.53
CA PRO A 168 -3.20 -1.58 21.65
C PRO A 168 -4.43 -0.71 21.36
N GLU A 169 -4.39 0.16 20.35
CA GLU A 169 -5.52 1.01 19.93
C GLU A 169 -6.52 0.28 19.01
N SER A 170 -6.16 -0.91 18.53
CA SER A 170 -6.94 -1.67 17.55
C SER A 170 -7.62 -2.89 18.18
N PRO A 171 -8.72 -3.40 17.59
CA PRO A 171 -9.33 -4.64 18.05
C PRO A 171 -8.33 -5.81 18.12
N VAL A 172 -8.46 -6.64 19.14
CA VAL A 172 -7.54 -7.78 19.35
C VAL A 172 -7.54 -8.68 18.12
N GLY A 173 -6.34 -8.91 17.56
CA GLY A 173 -6.13 -9.79 16.40
C GLY A 173 -6.41 -9.16 15.03
N SER A 174 -6.90 -7.92 14.96
CA SER A 174 -7.14 -7.23 13.67
C SER A 174 -5.88 -6.71 12.99
N MET A 175 -4.74 -6.79 13.67
CA MET A 175 -3.43 -6.39 13.19
C MET A 175 -2.39 -7.47 13.52
N ASN A 176 -1.26 -7.42 12.84
CA ASN A 176 -0.09 -8.25 13.13
C ASN A 176 1.13 -7.39 13.49
N ALA A 177 2.05 -8.02 14.21
CA ALA A 177 3.34 -7.46 14.54
C ALA A 177 4.35 -8.59 14.66
N HIS A 178 5.62 -8.24 14.54
CA HIS A 178 6.72 -9.20 14.49
C HIS A 178 7.89 -8.75 15.35
N THR A 179 8.56 -9.72 15.94
CA THR A 179 9.92 -9.52 16.45
C THR A 179 10.92 -9.44 15.29
N HIS A 180 12.09 -8.85 15.54
CA HIS A 180 13.19 -8.85 14.58
C HIS A 180 13.50 -10.26 14.04
N ALA A 181 13.54 -11.27 14.92
CA ALA A 181 13.83 -12.65 14.54
C ALA A 181 12.77 -13.25 13.59
N GLU A 182 11.50 -12.89 13.78
CA GLU A 182 10.42 -13.29 12.87
C GLU A 182 10.51 -12.59 11.52
N VAL A 183 10.86 -11.30 11.48
CA VAL A 183 11.09 -10.59 10.21
C VAL A 183 12.27 -11.20 9.44
N VAL A 184 13.37 -11.52 10.11
CA VAL A 184 14.50 -12.24 9.52
C VAL A 184 14.05 -13.59 8.96
N LYS A 185 13.22 -14.33 9.70
CA LYS A 185 12.68 -15.62 9.25
C LYS A 185 11.76 -15.47 8.03
N LEU A 186 10.89 -14.46 8.00
CA LEU A 186 10.02 -14.16 6.86
C LEU A 186 10.83 -13.86 5.60
N CYS A 187 11.99 -13.23 5.76
CA CYS A 187 12.93 -12.92 4.68
C CYS A 187 13.89 -14.07 4.33
N GLY A 188 13.74 -15.27 4.93
CA GLY A 188 14.70 -16.38 4.74
C GLY A 188 14.81 -16.90 3.30
N ASP A 189 13.78 -16.65 2.49
CA ASP A 189 13.72 -16.98 1.07
C ASP A 189 14.15 -15.82 0.14
N PHE A 190 14.68 -14.76 0.74
CA PHE A 190 15.08 -13.55 0.04
C PHE A 190 16.53 -13.20 0.33
N GLN A 191 17.18 -12.61 -0.67
CA GLN A 191 18.36 -11.79 -0.47
C GLN A 191 17.89 -10.41 0.01
N VAL A 192 18.09 -10.12 1.29
CA VAL A 192 17.75 -8.80 1.86
C VAL A 192 18.67 -7.73 1.26
N ILE A 193 18.08 -6.71 0.63
CA ILE A 193 18.81 -5.53 0.12
C ILE A 193 19.04 -4.57 1.28
N PHE A 194 17.96 -4.27 2.01
CA PHE A 194 18.03 -3.60 3.29
C PHE A 194 16.84 -4.00 4.17
N MET A 195 17.08 -3.97 5.48
CA MET A 195 16.07 -4.09 6.52
C MET A 195 16.46 -3.14 7.64
N THR A 196 15.65 -2.11 7.87
CA THR A 196 15.88 -1.12 8.93
C THR A 196 14.76 -1.20 9.93
N GLU A 197 15.09 -1.48 11.19
CA GLU A 197 14.19 -1.41 12.32
C GLU A 197 14.26 0.01 12.90
N GLU A 198 13.10 0.67 12.99
CA GLU A 198 12.94 2.01 13.52
C GLU A 198 11.98 1.95 14.71
N GLU A 199 12.44 2.43 15.87
CA GLU A 199 11.63 2.64 17.06
C GLU A 199 11.75 4.09 17.51
N ARG A 200 10.66 4.86 17.42
CA ARG A 200 10.67 6.28 17.77
C ARG A 200 9.28 6.83 18.07
N ASP A 201 9.25 7.89 18.86
CA ASP A 201 8.07 8.74 18.99
C ASP A 201 7.90 9.63 17.75
N GLY A 202 6.65 9.93 17.42
CA GLY A 202 6.27 10.81 16.33
C GLY A 202 4.80 11.16 16.40
N VAL A 203 4.23 11.55 15.26
CA VAL A 203 2.82 11.90 15.14
C VAL A 203 2.18 11.27 13.91
N VAL A 204 0.87 11.08 13.96
CA VAL A 204 0.01 10.66 12.84
C VAL A 204 -1.18 11.62 12.70
N GLY A 205 -1.79 11.69 11.52
CA GLY A 205 -2.87 12.65 11.24
C GLY A 205 -2.34 13.96 10.68
N VAL A 206 -3.23 14.80 10.13
CA VAL A 206 -2.87 15.99 9.34
C VAL A 206 -2.85 17.23 10.24
N PRO A 207 -1.82 18.11 10.16
CA PRO A 207 -1.84 19.38 10.88
C PRO A 207 -3.16 20.14 10.65
N PRO A 208 -3.76 20.75 11.70
CA PRO A 208 -3.29 20.81 13.08
C PRO A 208 -3.75 19.63 13.97
N ASN A 209 -4.45 18.63 13.42
CA ASN A 209 -5.07 17.52 14.16
C ASN A 209 -4.15 16.28 14.20
N GLU A 210 -2.88 16.51 14.52
CA GLU A 210 -1.90 15.45 14.71
C GLU A 210 -2.06 14.81 16.09
N HIS A 211 -1.89 13.49 16.16
CA HIS A 211 -1.95 12.70 17.39
C HIS A 211 -0.58 12.05 17.63
N PRO A 212 -0.11 11.99 18.90
CA PRO A 212 1.10 11.24 19.24
C PRO A 212 1.02 9.79 18.76
N LYS A 213 2.16 9.27 18.31
CA LYS A 213 2.30 7.91 17.82
C LYS A 213 3.67 7.38 18.23
N HIS A 214 3.71 6.22 18.87
CA HIS A 214 4.96 5.49 19.05
C HIS A 214 5.11 4.47 17.92
N TRP A 215 6.11 4.66 17.07
CA TRP A 215 6.40 3.80 15.92
C TRP A 215 7.37 2.70 16.33
N HIS A 216 7.06 1.46 15.95
CA HIS A 216 8.02 0.36 15.89
C HIS A 216 7.82 -0.33 14.55
N VAL A 217 8.72 -0.09 13.59
CA VAL A 217 8.52 -0.42 12.18
C VAL A 217 9.77 -1.04 11.57
N PHE A 218 9.57 -2.05 10.72
CA PHE A 218 10.60 -2.61 9.85
C PHE A 218 10.40 -2.09 8.43
N HIS A 219 11.38 -1.40 7.88
CA HIS A 219 11.43 -0.98 6.48
C HIS A 219 12.24 -1.99 5.67
N ILE A 220 11.60 -2.65 4.72
CA ILE A 220 12.18 -3.83 4.06
C ILE A 220 12.20 -3.62 2.54
N ALA A 221 13.35 -3.91 1.93
CA ALA A 221 13.44 -4.28 0.53
C ALA A 221 14.25 -5.57 0.42
N ALA A 222 13.69 -6.58 -0.24
CA ALA A 222 14.31 -7.89 -0.35
C ALA A 222 14.04 -8.52 -1.72
N ARG A 223 15.03 -9.22 -2.27
CA ARG A 223 14.96 -9.87 -3.59
C ARG A 223 14.71 -11.36 -3.43
N ARG A 224 13.70 -11.90 -4.09
CA ARG A 224 13.38 -13.33 -4.06
C ARG A 224 14.54 -14.14 -4.64
N ILE A 225 15.01 -15.16 -3.92
CA ILE A 225 15.99 -16.15 -4.41
C ILE A 225 15.27 -17.21 -5.25
#